data_AF-A0A3D0LXR9-F1
#
_entry.id   AF-A0A3D0LXR9-F1
#
_cell.length_a   1.000
_cell.length_b   1.000
_cell.length_c   1.000
_cell.angle_alpha   90.00
_cell.angle_beta   90.00
_cell.angle_gamma   90.00
#
_symmetry.space_group_name_H-M   'P 1'
#
loop_
_entity.id
_entity.type
_entity.pdbx_description
1 polymer ?
#
loop_
_entity_poly.entity_id
_entity_poly.type
_entity_poly.pdbx_seq_one_letter_code
_entity_poly.pdbx_strand_id
1 'polypeptide(L)'
;MAKLDFIEKDLINELLNCGGYVLDFSNRTYQEFVWEKIQVDVYAKYPGLSKGKILRAIMTDFPDVTAGKLLLEFLRYMQAKDMVNDQNREKFKICADIGCRLIGKSNTVKKPASTPVPPKPITSAIDFDKYIKELTELSYHEDTPQSRGFAFEKYLQSLFDAAGLQPRGSFKVVGEQIDGSFVLKNEVYLLEAKWTSKPIDKGQLVIFNEKDSSKSGFTRGLFISYSDFSSEALASFANGRSVNIILMSVQELAIALSRQIEIDTLLWTKVRALAECGEFYKSVFGM
;
A
#
# COMPACT_ATOMS: atom_id res chain seq x y z
N MET A 1 16.09 -20.02 13.66
CA MET A 1 16.18 -20.20 12.20
C MET A 1 14.98 -19.55 11.56
N ALA A 2 15.19 -18.91 10.41
CA ALA A 2 14.13 -18.17 9.74
C ALA A 2 13.08 -19.14 9.18
N LYS A 3 11.81 -18.82 9.38
CA LYS A 3 10.63 -19.52 8.86
C LYS A 3 10.40 -19.08 7.42
N LEU A 4 11.29 -19.58 6.56
CA LEU A 4 11.21 -19.48 5.11
C LEU A 4 10.91 -20.86 4.53
N ASP A 5 9.91 -20.94 3.66
CA ASP A 5 9.66 -22.16 2.90
C ASP A 5 10.67 -22.33 1.74
N PHE A 6 10.59 -23.46 1.04
CA PHE A 6 11.51 -23.77 -0.05
C PHE A 6 11.42 -22.76 -1.21
N ILE A 7 10.21 -22.32 -1.54
CA ILE A 7 9.94 -21.40 -2.66
C ILE A 7 10.45 -20.00 -2.30
N GLU A 8 10.23 -19.55 -1.08
CA GLU A 8 10.71 -18.26 -0.59
C GLU A 8 12.25 -18.20 -0.60
N LYS A 9 12.92 -19.26 -0.18
CA LYS A 9 14.39 -19.35 -0.25
C LYS A 9 14.91 -19.30 -1.68
N ASP A 10 14.21 -19.96 -2.60
CA ASP A 10 14.60 -19.99 -4.00
C ASP A 10 14.41 -18.61 -4.65
N LEU A 11 13.26 -17.95 -4.42
CA LEU A 11 13.00 -16.59 -4.91
C LEU A 11 14.01 -15.55 -4.42
N ILE A 12 14.36 -15.58 -3.12
CA ILE A 12 15.40 -14.71 -2.56
C ILE A 12 16.73 -14.96 -3.27
N ASN A 13 17.07 -16.24 -3.48
CA ASN A 13 18.31 -16.61 -4.15
C ASN A 13 18.30 -16.20 -5.63
N GLU A 14 17.20 -16.39 -6.37
CA GLU A 14 17.10 -15.99 -7.77
C GLU A 14 17.19 -14.48 -7.97
N LEU A 15 16.63 -13.71 -7.04
CA LEU A 15 16.68 -12.24 -7.11
C LEU A 15 18.08 -11.70 -6.80
N LEU A 16 18.70 -12.21 -5.74
CA LEU A 16 19.94 -11.64 -5.20
C LEU A 16 21.21 -12.29 -5.74
N ASN A 17 21.14 -13.51 -6.28
CA ASN A 17 22.32 -14.29 -6.65
C ASN A 17 22.29 -14.73 -8.12
N CYS A 18 23.27 -14.26 -8.89
CA CYS A 18 23.52 -14.64 -10.27
C CYS A 18 24.80 -15.49 -10.35
N GLY A 19 24.66 -16.81 -10.47
CA GLY A 19 25.80 -17.71 -10.72
C GLY A 19 26.85 -17.79 -9.60
N GLY A 20 26.49 -17.44 -8.36
CA GLY A 20 27.40 -17.46 -7.19
C GLY A 20 27.84 -16.07 -6.71
N TYR A 21 27.48 -15.03 -7.45
CA TYR A 21 27.69 -13.63 -7.10
C TYR A 21 26.40 -13.04 -6.53
N VAL A 22 26.48 -12.44 -5.35
CA VAL A 22 25.35 -11.74 -4.74
C VAL A 22 25.40 -10.29 -5.20
N LEU A 23 24.41 -9.86 -5.99
CA LEU A 23 24.36 -8.56 -6.66
C LEU A 23 25.71 -8.22 -7.34
N ASP A 24 26.17 -6.98 -7.21
CA ASP A 24 27.47 -6.49 -7.69
C ASP A 24 28.57 -6.52 -6.61
N PHE A 25 28.35 -7.24 -5.49
CA PHE A 25 29.32 -7.26 -4.40
C PHE A 25 30.58 -8.09 -4.71
N SER A 26 31.74 -7.47 -4.45
CA SER A 26 33.01 -8.19 -4.28
C SER A 26 32.98 -9.01 -2.98
N ASN A 27 33.94 -9.93 -2.79
CA ASN A 27 34.00 -10.68 -1.53
C ASN A 27 34.17 -9.76 -0.32
N ARG A 28 35.07 -8.77 -0.43
CA ARG A 28 35.31 -7.76 0.61
C ARG A 28 34.05 -6.94 0.92
N THR A 29 33.44 -6.34 -0.09
CA THR A 29 32.28 -5.46 0.11
C THR A 29 31.04 -6.25 0.58
N TYR A 30 30.91 -7.51 0.19
CA TYR A 30 29.87 -8.40 0.75
C TYR A 30 30.07 -8.65 2.25
N GLN A 31 31.31 -8.94 2.67
CA GLN A 31 31.63 -9.15 4.08
C GLN A 31 31.42 -7.87 4.90
N GLU A 32 31.90 -6.72 4.41
CA GLU A 32 31.67 -5.42 5.05
C GLU A 32 30.17 -5.13 5.20
N PHE A 33 29.38 -5.35 4.15
CA PHE A 33 27.94 -5.13 4.16
C PHE A 33 27.23 -6.01 5.20
N VAL A 34 27.52 -7.32 5.22
CA VAL A 34 26.87 -8.24 6.18
C VAL A 34 27.36 -7.98 7.61
N TRP A 35 28.64 -7.68 7.80
CA TRP A 35 29.22 -7.33 9.10
C TRP A 35 28.54 -6.10 9.68
N GLU A 36 28.37 -5.02 8.90
CA GLU A 36 27.70 -3.80 9.35
C GLU A 36 26.28 -4.08 9.88
N LYS A 37 25.52 -4.93 9.20
CA LYS A 37 24.09 -5.14 9.51
C LYS A 37 23.83 -6.16 10.61
N ILE A 38 24.59 -7.25 10.65
CA ILE A 38 24.32 -8.36 11.59
C ILE A 38 25.53 -8.77 12.43
N GLN A 39 26.67 -8.07 12.30
CA GLN A 39 27.89 -8.27 13.09
C GLN A 39 28.44 -9.70 12.98
N VAL A 40 28.41 -10.26 11.76
CA VAL A 40 28.86 -11.62 11.46
C VAL A 40 29.96 -11.58 10.41
N ASP A 41 31.11 -12.16 10.73
CA ASP A 41 32.15 -12.42 9.75
C ASP A 41 31.75 -13.65 8.93
N VAL A 42 31.24 -13.41 7.73
CA VAL A 42 30.67 -14.44 6.88
C VAL A 42 31.69 -15.45 6.38
N TYR A 43 32.95 -15.07 6.17
CA TYR A 43 33.97 -16.00 5.68
C TYR A 43 34.66 -16.76 6.80
N ALA A 44 34.71 -16.19 8.01
CA ALA A 44 35.09 -16.93 9.20
C ALA A 44 34.02 -17.97 9.59
N LYS A 45 32.73 -17.59 9.51
CA LYS A 45 31.61 -18.48 9.86
C LYS A 45 31.33 -19.55 8.81
N TYR A 46 31.52 -19.24 7.52
CA TYR A 46 31.24 -20.15 6.40
C TYR A 46 32.46 -20.31 5.48
N PRO A 47 33.54 -20.95 5.95
CA PRO A 47 34.78 -21.06 5.21
C PRO A 47 34.59 -21.84 3.90
N GLY A 48 35.16 -21.32 2.80
CA GLY A 48 35.15 -21.98 1.49
C GLY A 48 33.83 -21.94 0.71
N LEU A 49 32.77 -21.31 1.24
CA LEU A 49 31.50 -21.16 0.52
C LEU A 49 31.51 -19.94 -0.41
N SER A 50 30.80 -20.05 -1.54
CA SER A 50 30.54 -18.90 -2.42
C SER A 50 29.56 -17.92 -1.76
N LYS A 51 29.57 -16.64 -2.15
CA LYS A 51 28.65 -15.62 -1.61
C LYS A 51 27.18 -16.06 -1.69
N GLY A 52 26.77 -16.66 -2.81
CA GLY A 52 25.41 -17.20 -2.96
C GLY A 52 25.10 -18.34 -1.97
N LYS A 53 26.04 -19.26 -1.73
CA LYS A 53 25.88 -20.32 -0.72
C LYS A 53 25.85 -19.76 0.70
N ILE A 54 26.67 -18.74 0.97
CA ILE A 54 26.67 -18.00 2.24
C ILE A 54 25.33 -17.31 2.46
N LEU A 55 24.78 -16.64 1.44
CA LEU A 55 23.47 -16.00 1.52
C LEU A 55 22.38 -17.01 1.90
N ARG A 56 22.35 -18.19 1.25
CA ARG A 56 21.39 -19.27 1.59
C ARG A 56 21.59 -19.79 3.02
N ALA A 57 22.84 -19.96 3.45
CA ALA A 57 23.16 -20.36 4.81
C ALA A 57 22.67 -19.32 5.82
N ILE A 58 22.90 -18.03 5.56
CA ILE A 58 22.40 -16.95 6.43
C ILE A 58 20.87 -16.97 6.53
N MET A 59 20.16 -17.15 5.41
CA MET A 59 18.70 -17.24 5.39
C MET A 59 18.16 -18.49 6.10
N THR A 60 19.00 -19.48 6.40
CA THR A 60 18.62 -20.68 7.16
C THR A 60 19.05 -20.60 8.63
N ASP A 61 20.26 -20.12 8.89
CA ASP A 61 20.96 -20.24 10.17
C ASP A 61 20.68 -19.09 11.14
N PHE A 62 20.03 -18.01 10.69
CA PHE A 62 19.72 -16.85 11.53
C PHE A 62 18.23 -16.78 11.89
N PRO A 63 17.86 -16.14 13.01
CA PRO A 63 16.46 -15.91 13.37
C PRO A 63 15.71 -15.05 12.34
N ASP A 64 14.38 -15.18 12.33
CA ASP A 64 13.46 -14.43 11.45
C ASP A 64 13.85 -12.96 11.34
N VAL A 65 13.92 -12.26 12.47
CA VAL A 65 14.19 -10.81 12.51
C VAL A 65 15.55 -10.45 11.89
N THR A 66 16.57 -11.26 12.11
CA THR A 66 17.92 -11.00 11.59
C THR A 66 17.97 -11.25 10.08
N ALA A 67 17.40 -12.37 9.62
CA ALA A 67 17.33 -12.70 8.19
C ALA A 67 16.48 -11.69 7.41
N GLY A 68 15.32 -11.29 7.98
CA GLY A 68 14.43 -10.30 7.40
C GLY A 68 15.07 -8.91 7.29
N LYS A 69 15.76 -8.44 8.34
CA LYS A 69 16.50 -7.18 8.29
C LYS A 69 17.57 -7.20 7.20
N LEU A 70 18.37 -8.25 7.14
CA LEU A 70 19.43 -8.37 6.14
C LEU A 70 18.85 -8.43 4.70
N LEU A 71 17.76 -9.16 4.51
CA LEU A 71 17.06 -9.23 3.22
C LEU A 71 16.58 -7.83 2.78
N LEU A 72 15.93 -7.08 3.66
CA LEU A 72 15.46 -5.72 3.33
C LEU A 72 16.61 -4.76 3.02
N GLU A 73 17.76 -4.90 3.67
CA GLU A 73 18.95 -4.10 3.36
C GLU A 73 19.51 -4.43 1.97
N PHE A 74 19.50 -5.70 1.55
CA PHE A 74 19.86 -6.07 0.16
C PHE A 74 18.90 -5.45 -0.86
N LEU A 75 17.60 -5.43 -0.58
CA LEU A 75 16.61 -4.81 -1.47
C LEU A 75 16.79 -3.29 -1.53
N ARG A 76 17.07 -2.65 -0.40
CA ARG A 76 17.41 -1.23 -0.34
C ARG A 76 18.65 -0.92 -1.18
N TYR A 77 19.66 -1.79 -1.13
CA TYR A 77 20.84 -1.66 -1.96
C TYR A 77 20.51 -1.73 -3.46
N MET A 78 19.67 -2.69 -3.88
CA MET A 78 19.22 -2.79 -5.27
C MET A 78 18.51 -1.52 -5.75
N GLN A 79 17.67 -0.92 -4.90
CA GLN A 79 17.01 0.36 -5.21
C GLN A 79 18.02 1.51 -5.34
N ALA A 80 18.97 1.62 -4.42
CA ALA A 80 19.97 2.67 -4.43
C ALA A 80 20.97 2.59 -5.61
N LYS A 81 21.03 1.42 -6.27
CA LYS A 81 21.90 1.14 -7.42
C LYS A 81 21.14 1.01 -8.74
N ASP A 82 19.85 1.35 -8.77
CA ASP A 82 18.98 1.24 -9.94
C ASP A 82 18.97 -0.18 -10.57
N MET A 83 19.12 -1.21 -9.73
CA MET A 83 19.14 -2.61 -10.17
C MET A 83 17.74 -3.22 -10.33
N VAL A 84 16.69 -2.47 -9.96
CA VAL A 84 15.29 -2.89 -10.07
C VAL A 84 14.76 -2.52 -11.45
N ASN A 85 14.42 -3.53 -12.24
CA ASN A 85 13.90 -3.39 -13.59
C ASN A 85 12.64 -4.26 -13.75
N ASP A 86 11.96 -4.15 -14.88
CA ASP A 86 10.66 -4.82 -15.06
C ASP A 86 10.75 -6.35 -15.02
N GLN A 87 11.92 -6.94 -15.29
CA GLN A 87 12.12 -8.39 -15.22
C GLN A 87 12.23 -8.92 -13.78
N ASN A 88 12.75 -8.10 -12.85
CA ASN A 88 12.95 -8.52 -11.46
C ASN A 88 12.00 -7.79 -10.47
N ARG A 89 11.18 -6.85 -10.95
CA ARG A 89 10.26 -6.04 -10.14
C ARG A 89 9.28 -6.87 -9.31
N GLU A 90 8.73 -7.95 -9.87
CA GLU A 90 7.82 -8.83 -9.11
C GLU A 90 8.55 -9.61 -8.02
N LYS A 91 9.70 -10.23 -8.36
CA LYS A 91 10.54 -10.95 -7.39
C LYS A 91 11.02 -10.03 -6.27
N PHE A 92 11.36 -8.78 -6.61
CA PHE A 92 11.73 -7.73 -5.67
C PHE A 92 10.62 -7.46 -4.65
N LYS A 93 9.37 -7.28 -5.12
CA LYS A 93 8.21 -7.07 -4.25
C LYS A 93 7.96 -8.26 -3.32
N ILE A 94 7.98 -9.48 -3.86
CA ILE A 94 7.78 -10.70 -3.06
C ILE A 94 8.87 -10.82 -1.98
N CYS A 95 10.13 -10.56 -2.32
CA CYS A 95 11.22 -10.57 -1.35
C CYS A 95 11.08 -9.48 -0.28
N ALA A 96 10.53 -8.31 -0.63
CA ALA A 96 10.24 -7.25 0.33
C ALA A 96 9.16 -7.67 1.34
N ASP A 97 8.09 -8.30 0.87
CA ASP A 97 7.01 -8.81 1.71
C ASP A 97 7.51 -9.91 2.65
N ILE A 98 8.35 -10.82 2.15
CA ILE A 98 9.03 -11.85 2.96
C ILE A 98 9.89 -11.18 4.05
N GLY A 99 10.69 -10.17 3.68
CA GLY A 99 11.52 -9.43 4.62
C GLY A 99 10.69 -8.76 5.73
N CYS A 100 9.59 -8.10 5.37
CA CYS A 100 8.65 -7.46 6.31
C CYS A 100 7.97 -8.46 7.25
N ARG A 101 7.56 -9.64 6.73
CA ARG A 101 6.98 -10.73 7.52
C ARG A 101 7.98 -11.24 8.56
N LEU A 102 9.23 -11.47 8.16
CA LEU A 102 10.29 -12.00 9.02
C LEU A 102 10.68 -11.05 10.16
N ILE A 103 10.63 -9.73 9.96
CA ILE A 103 10.93 -8.75 11.03
C ILE A 103 9.79 -8.55 12.03
N GLY A 104 8.70 -9.32 11.93
CA GLY A 104 7.54 -9.16 12.80
C GLY A 104 6.68 -7.95 12.45
N LYS A 105 6.97 -7.25 11.34
CA LYS A 105 6.06 -6.28 10.72
C LYS A 105 5.02 -7.02 9.86
N SER A 106 4.45 -8.08 10.42
CA SER A 106 3.29 -8.73 9.82
C SER A 106 2.05 -8.04 10.34
N ASN A 107 1.30 -7.42 9.44
CA ASN A 107 -0.15 -7.33 9.61
C ASN A 107 -0.64 -8.75 9.98
N THR A 108 -1.31 -8.87 11.12
CA THR A 108 -1.81 -10.16 11.62
C THR A 108 -2.90 -10.67 10.69
N VAL A 109 -2.54 -11.48 9.70
CA VAL A 109 -3.49 -12.38 9.05
C VAL A 109 -3.66 -13.57 9.99
N LYS A 110 -4.78 -13.60 10.71
CA LYS A 110 -5.24 -14.83 11.38
C LYS A 110 -5.49 -15.88 10.29
N LYS A 111 -4.77 -16.99 10.40
CA LYS A 111 -4.99 -18.25 9.66
C LYS A 111 -6.47 -18.65 9.72
N PRO A 112 -7.22 -18.74 8.60
CA PRO A 112 -8.41 -19.58 8.56
C PRO A 112 -7.97 -21.02 8.27
N ALA A 113 -8.67 -21.95 8.90
CA ALA A 113 -8.51 -23.38 8.67
C ALA A 113 -8.66 -23.71 7.18
N SER A 114 -7.79 -24.58 6.71
CA SER A 114 -7.77 -25.15 5.37
C SER A 114 -9.05 -25.93 5.07
N THR A 115 -9.91 -25.36 4.24
CA THR A 115 -10.66 -26.14 3.25
C THR A 115 -10.08 -25.79 1.88
N PRO A 116 -9.85 -26.78 1.00
CA PRO A 116 -9.21 -26.55 -0.29
C PRO A 116 -10.19 -25.79 -1.19
N VAL A 117 -10.01 -24.49 -1.32
CA VAL A 117 -10.61 -23.72 -2.40
C VAL A 117 -9.56 -23.65 -3.52
N PRO A 118 -9.90 -24.05 -4.76
CA PRO A 118 -8.97 -24.04 -5.89
C PRO A 118 -8.39 -22.65 -6.14
N PRO A 119 -7.24 -22.54 -6.82
CA PRO A 119 -6.60 -21.26 -7.09
C PRO A 119 -7.56 -20.43 -7.95
N LYS A 120 -8.11 -19.35 -7.39
CA LYS A 120 -8.85 -18.41 -8.21
C LYS A 120 -7.85 -17.68 -9.12
N PRO A 121 -8.10 -17.68 -10.45
CA PRO A 121 -7.22 -17.05 -11.41
C PRO A 121 -7.23 -15.53 -11.23
N ILE A 122 -6.08 -14.93 -11.53
CA ILE A 122 -5.85 -13.67 -12.24
C ILE A 122 -7.14 -12.86 -12.51
N THR A 123 -7.26 -11.71 -11.82
CA THR A 123 -8.18 -10.59 -12.09
C THR A 123 -9.50 -10.98 -12.75
N SER A 124 -10.55 -11.19 -11.96
CA SER A 124 -11.89 -10.87 -12.47
C SER A 124 -11.88 -9.39 -12.81
N ALA A 125 -12.05 -9.04 -14.10
CA ALA A 125 -12.24 -7.66 -14.53
C ALA A 125 -13.29 -7.01 -13.62
N ILE A 126 -13.02 -5.80 -13.13
CA ILE A 126 -13.96 -5.07 -12.29
C ILE A 126 -15.27 -4.94 -13.07
N ASP A 127 -16.37 -5.38 -12.47
CA ASP A 127 -17.71 -5.21 -13.05
C ASP A 127 -18.15 -3.75 -12.78
N PHE A 128 -17.73 -2.85 -13.67
CA PHE A 128 -18.01 -1.43 -13.54
C PHE A 128 -19.53 -1.14 -13.52
N ASP A 129 -20.32 -1.86 -14.32
CA ASP A 129 -21.77 -1.69 -14.40
C ASP A 129 -22.44 -2.05 -13.07
N LYS A 130 -21.99 -3.13 -12.42
CA LYS A 130 -22.42 -3.49 -11.06
C LYS A 130 -22.15 -2.35 -10.08
N TYR A 131 -20.92 -1.81 -10.04
CA TYR A 131 -20.57 -0.77 -9.07
C TYR A 131 -21.27 0.57 -9.34
N ILE A 132 -21.54 0.92 -10.60
CA ILE A 132 -22.38 2.09 -10.94
C ILE A 132 -23.80 1.89 -10.41
N LYS A 133 -24.37 0.69 -10.62
CA LYS A 133 -25.72 0.38 -10.17
C LYS A 133 -25.83 0.43 -8.64
N GLU A 134 -24.90 -0.20 -7.93
CA GLU A 134 -24.85 -0.15 -6.45
C GLU A 134 -24.70 1.30 -5.95
N LEU A 135 -23.84 2.11 -6.56
CA LEU A 135 -23.67 3.52 -6.20
C LEU A 135 -24.96 4.34 -6.41
N THR A 136 -25.67 4.03 -7.49
CA THR A 136 -26.95 4.67 -7.84
C THR A 136 -28.03 4.29 -6.84
N GLU A 137 -28.13 3.00 -6.47
CA GLU A 137 -29.07 2.50 -5.46
C GLU A 137 -28.90 3.19 -4.10
N LEU A 138 -27.66 3.47 -3.68
CA LEU A 138 -27.37 4.22 -2.44
C LEU A 138 -28.01 5.61 -2.40
N SER A 139 -28.26 6.23 -3.56
CA SER A 139 -28.89 7.56 -3.64
C SER A 139 -30.42 7.52 -3.45
N TYR A 140 -31.06 6.39 -3.77
CA TYR A 140 -32.52 6.25 -3.77
C TYR A 140 -33.09 5.65 -2.47
N HIS A 141 -32.24 5.12 -1.59
CA HIS A 141 -32.70 4.50 -0.34
C HIS A 141 -33.24 5.52 0.67
N GLU A 142 -34.49 5.36 1.12
CA GLU A 142 -35.09 6.11 2.24
C GLU A 142 -34.52 5.65 3.58
N ASP A 143 -33.31 6.12 3.88
CA ASP A 143 -32.57 5.77 5.08
C ASP A 143 -32.13 7.01 5.87
N THR A 144 -31.83 6.82 7.15
CA THR A 144 -31.19 7.85 7.97
C THR A 144 -29.78 8.18 7.43
N PRO A 145 -29.28 9.42 7.59
CA PRO A 145 -27.94 9.80 7.13
C PRO A 145 -26.83 8.86 7.62
N GLN A 146 -26.96 8.33 8.83
CA GLN A 146 -26.01 7.40 9.44
C GLN A 146 -26.02 6.03 8.74
N SER A 147 -27.20 5.49 8.43
CA SER A 147 -27.32 4.22 7.70
C SER A 147 -26.71 4.33 6.30
N ARG A 148 -26.95 5.46 5.61
CA ARG A 148 -26.36 5.73 4.29
C ARG A 148 -24.84 5.84 4.34
N GLY A 149 -24.28 6.51 5.35
CA GLY A 149 -22.83 6.58 5.55
C GLY A 149 -22.20 5.19 5.68
N PHE A 150 -22.79 4.33 6.51
CA PHE A 150 -22.30 2.95 6.68
C PHE A 150 -22.45 2.09 5.42
N ALA A 151 -23.55 2.26 4.67
CA ALA A 151 -23.72 1.59 3.39
C ALA A 151 -22.67 2.04 2.36
N PHE A 152 -22.33 3.33 2.36
CA PHE A 152 -21.29 3.87 1.49
C PHE A 152 -19.88 3.37 1.86
N GLU A 153 -19.56 3.27 3.15
CA GLU A 153 -18.30 2.65 3.62
C GLU A 153 -18.16 1.21 3.10
N LYS A 154 -19.22 0.41 3.20
CA LYS A 154 -19.23 -0.97 2.68
C LYS A 154 -19.08 -1.03 1.16
N TYR A 155 -19.74 -0.13 0.44
CA TYR A 155 -19.61 -0.02 -1.00
C TYR A 155 -18.16 0.27 -1.40
N LEU A 156 -17.51 1.26 -0.76
CA LEU A 156 -16.12 1.60 -1.02
C LEU A 156 -15.18 0.45 -0.68
N GLN A 157 -15.44 -0.26 0.42
CA GLN A 157 -14.66 -1.45 0.77
C GLN A 157 -14.77 -2.53 -0.32
N SER A 158 -15.97 -2.80 -0.83
CA SER A 158 -16.19 -3.77 -1.92
C SER A 158 -15.49 -3.34 -3.22
N LEU A 159 -15.60 -2.06 -3.59
CA LEU A 159 -14.98 -1.52 -4.80
C LEU A 159 -13.45 -1.58 -4.73
N PHE A 160 -12.87 -1.16 -3.60
CA PHE A 160 -11.43 -1.16 -3.42
C PHE A 160 -10.86 -2.58 -3.35
N ASP A 161 -11.60 -3.54 -2.83
CA ASP A 161 -11.20 -4.95 -2.81
C ASP A 161 -11.18 -5.51 -4.23
N ALA A 162 -12.22 -5.24 -5.03
CA ALA A 162 -12.26 -5.61 -6.44
C ALA A 162 -11.15 -4.93 -7.26
N ALA A 163 -10.76 -3.71 -6.90
CA ALA A 163 -9.64 -2.99 -7.50
C ALA A 163 -8.26 -3.45 -6.98
N GLY A 164 -8.19 -4.44 -6.09
CA GLY A 164 -6.93 -4.95 -5.56
C GLY A 164 -6.20 -4.00 -4.60
N LEU A 165 -6.90 -3.00 -4.06
CA LEU A 165 -6.35 -1.98 -3.15
C LEU A 165 -6.28 -2.44 -1.69
N GLN A 166 -6.54 -3.71 -1.38
CA GLN A 166 -6.44 -4.28 -0.03
C GLN A 166 -7.11 -3.43 1.06
N PRO A 167 -8.40 -3.09 0.91
CA PRO A 167 -9.06 -2.20 1.84
C PRO A 167 -9.25 -2.84 3.21
N ARG A 168 -9.23 -2.00 4.23
CA ARG A 168 -9.55 -2.31 5.61
C ARG A 168 -10.75 -1.46 6.02
N GLY A 169 -11.80 -2.12 6.51
CA GLY A 169 -12.96 -1.42 7.06
C GLY A 169 -12.63 -0.61 8.32
N SER A 170 -13.62 0.12 8.82
CA SER A 170 -13.46 1.09 9.91
C SER A 170 -12.78 0.50 11.16
N PHE A 171 -11.93 1.31 11.78
CA PHE A 171 -11.20 0.94 12.98
C PHE A 171 -10.99 2.12 13.92
N LYS A 172 -10.75 1.81 15.19
CA LYS A 172 -10.49 2.80 16.23
C LYS A 172 -9.01 2.80 16.59
N VAL A 173 -8.41 3.98 16.59
CA VAL A 173 -7.13 4.28 17.22
C VAL A 173 -7.43 5.02 18.52
N VAL A 174 -6.48 5.11 19.45
CA VAL A 174 -6.68 5.79 20.74
C VAL A 174 -7.25 7.20 20.52
N GLY A 175 -8.52 7.40 20.89
CA GLY A 175 -9.23 8.69 20.77
C GLY A 175 -9.80 9.04 19.38
N GLU A 176 -9.69 8.16 18.38
CA GLU A 176 -9.98 8.50 16.99
C GLU A 176 -10.65 7.35 16.22
N GLN A 177 -11.69 7.67 15.45
CA GLN A 177 -12.33 6.74 14.50
C GLN A 177 -11.91 7.09 13.07
N ILE A 178 -11.52 6.05 12.34
CA ILE A 178 -11.17 6.08 10.92
C ILE A 178 -12.17 5.21 10.16
N ASP A 179 -12.73 5.73 9.07
CA ASP A 179 -13.76 5.05 8.27
C ASP A 179 -13.17 3.86 7.48
N GLY A 180 -11.89 3.96 7.08
CA GLY A 180 -11.16 2.82 6.56
C GLY A 180 -9.71 3.14 6.18
N SER A 181 -9.04 2.17 5.57
CA SER A 181 -7.77 2.40 4.89
C SER A 181 -7.62 1.49 3.68
N PHE A 182 -6.70 1.81 2.78
CA PHE A 182 -6.38 0.97 1.63
C PHE A 182 -4.91 1.14 1.24
N VAL A 183 -4.43 0.27 0.35
CA VAL A 183 -3.06 0.29 -0.16
C VAL A 183 -3.08 0.73 -1.63
N LEU A 184 -2.32 1.77 -1.94
CA LEU A 184 -2.09 2.23 -3.31
C LEU A 184 -0.59 2.40 -3.52
N LYS A 185 -0.06 1.75 -4.57
CA LYS A 185 1.38 1.74 -4.91
C LYS A 185 2.29 1.49 -3.69
N ASN A 186 1.89 0.54 -2.83
CA ASN A 186 2.60 0.13 -1.61
C ASN A 186 2.64 1.16 -0.46
N GLU A 187 1.89 2.27 -0.57
CA GLU A 187 1.65 3.20 0.52
C GLU A 187 0.26 2.97 1.13
N VAL A 188 0.11 3.23 2.43
CA VAL A 188 -1.17 3.12 3.13
C VAL A 188 -1.87 4.47 3.08
N TYR A 189 -3.13 4.44 2.63
CA TYR A 189 -4.00 5.59 2.59
C TYR A 189 -5.11 5.46 3.62
N LEU A 190 -5.30 6.47 4.45
CA LEU A 190 -6.50 6.57 5.29
C LEU A 190 -7.68 7.01 4.42
N LEU A 191 -8.86 6.46 4.70
CA LEU A 191 -10.11 6.80 4.04
C LEU A 191 -11.04 7.48 5.03
N GLU A 192 -11.57 8.64 4.64
CA GLU A 192 -12.73 9.27 5.27
C GLU A 192 -13.82 9.44 4.20
N ALA A 193 -15.02 8.98 4.51
CA ALA A 193 -16.14 8.93 3.58
C ALA A 193 -17.34 9.69 4.17
N LYS A 194 -17.80 10.73 3.46
CA LYS A 194 -18.94 11.55 3.91
C LYS A 194 -20.10 11.49 2.93
N TRP A 195 -21.21 10.94 3.41
CA TRP A 195 -22.50 10.96 2.73
C TRP A 195 -23.44 11.99 3.35
N THR A 196 -23.18 13.28 3.08
CA THR A 196 -23.99 14.40 3.57
C THR A 196 -24.58 15.18 2.42
N SER A 197 -25.75 15.79 2.61
CA SER A 197 -26.37 16.65 1.59
C SER A 197 -25.67 17.99 1.43
N LYS A 198 -24.98 18.47 2.47
CA LYS A 198 -24.21 19.71 2.45
C LYS A 198 -22.78 19.45 1.95
N PRO A 199 -22.21 20.40 1.18
CA PRO A 199 -20.78 20.37 0.84
C PRO A 199 -19.91 20.38 2.10
N ILE A 200 -18.76 19.73 1.99
CA ILE A 200 -17.81 19.63 3.10
C ILE A 200 -17.10 20.96 3.33
N ASP A 201 -17.06 21.38 4.59
CA ASP A 201 -16.39 22.59 5.03
C ASP A 201 -14.89 22.37 5.27
N LYS A 202 -14.16 23.48 5.45
CA LYS A 202 -12.72 23.46 5.74
C LYS A 202 -12.38 22.73 7.03
N GLY A 203 -13.19 22.89 8.08
CA GLY A 203 -12.91 22.33 9.39
C GLY A 203 -12.78 20.82 9.35
N GLN A 204 -13.68 20.16 8.61
CA GLN A 204 -13.65 18.72 8.41
C GLN A 204 -12.39 18.26 7.66
N LEU A 205 -11.96 18.99 6.63
CA LEU A 205 -10.73 18.69 5.89
C LEU A 205 -9.48 18.86 6.76
N VAL A 206 -9.43 19.92 7.59
CA VAL A 206 -8.32 20.16 8.52
C VAL A 206 -8.23 19.05 9.55
N ILE A 207 -9.35 18.67 10.17
CA ILE A 207 -9.40 17.55 11.13
C ILE A 207 -8.84 16.29 10.49
N PHE A 208 -9.26 15.94 9.27
CA PHE A 208 -8.76 14.74 8.60
C PHE A 208 -7.28 14.83 8.19
N ASN A 209 -6.82 15.99 7.71
CA ASN A 209 -5.42 16.20 7.36
C ASN A 209 -4.48 16.11 8.58
N GLU A 210 -4.93 16.59 9.74
CA GLU A 210 -4.19 16.48 11.00
C GLU A 210 -4.14 15.02 11.51
N LYS A 211 -5.26 14.28 11.40
CA LYS A 211 -5.29 12.84 11.69
C LYS A 211 -4.21 12.09 10.91
N ASP A 212 -4.13 12.33 9.60
CA ASP A 212 -3.17 11.70 8.70
C ASP A 212 -1.71 12.08 9.02
N SER A 213 -1.48 13.36 9.27
CA SER A 213 -0.15 13.89 9.66
C SER A 213 0.35 13.38 11.02
N SER A 214 -0.56 12.95 11.91
CA SER A 214 -0.23 12.51 13.27
C SER A 214 0.22 11.05 13.40
N LYS A 215 0.07 10.22 12.35
CA LYS A 215 0.40 8.78 12.42
C LYS A 215 1.87 8.50 12.09
N SER A 216 2.25 8.74 10.86
CA SER A 216 3.60 8.52 10.31
C SER A 216 3.77 9.49 9.15
N GLY A 217 4.97 10.06 8.96
CA GLY A 217 5.25 11.03 7.89
C GLY A 217 5.07 10.52 6.45
N PHE A 218 4.64 9.26 6.27
CA PHE A 218 4.40 8.61 4.98
C PHE A 218 2.92 8.25 4.74
N THR A 219 2.02 8.56 5.68
CA THR A 219 0.59 8.26 5.50
C THR A 219 -0.05 9.39 4.70
N ARG A 220 -0.86 9.03 3.70
CA ARG A 220 -1.66 9.96 2.90
C ARG A 220 -3.14 9.67 3.13
N GLY A 221 -4.00 10.65 2.87
CA GLY A 221 -5.44 10.48 3.02
C GLY A 221 -6.19 10.54 1.70
N LEU A 222 -7.31 9.84 1.63
CA LEU A 222 -8.37 10.06 0.65
C LEU A 222 -9.63 10.50 1.38
N PHE A 223 -10.14 11.67 1.02
CA PHE A 223 -11.43 12.15 1.48
C PHE A 223 -12.44 12.05 0.33
N ILE A 224 -13.49 11.25 0.51
CA ILE A 224 -14.56 11.11 -0.50
C ILE A 224 -15.85 11.77 0.01
N SER A 225 -16.39 12.72 -0.75
CA SER A 225 -17.62 13.44 -0.42
C SER A 225 -18.74 13.16 -1.41
N TYR A 226 -19.96 12.91 -0.91
CA TYR A 226 -21.16 12.83 -1.73
C TYR A 226 -21.54 14.18 -2.34
N SER A 227 -21.67 15.23 -1.52
CA SER A 227 -22.10 16.58 -1.95
C SER A 227 -20.95 17.55 -2.22
N ASP A 228 -19.80 17.04 -2.69
CA ASP A 228 -18.62 17.84 -3.03
C ASP A 228 -18.07 18.65 -1.83
N PHE A 229 -17.21 19.63 -2.11
CA PHE A 229 -16.52 20.50 -1.16
C PHE A 229 -16.91 21.96 -1.39
N SER A 230 -16.97 22.77 -0.33
CA SER A 230 -17.29 24.19 -0.50
C SER A 230 -16.15 24.94 -1.20
N SER A 231 -16.49 25.95 -2.01
CA SER A 231 -15.50 26.79 -2.68
C SER A 231 -14.55 27.48 -1.70
N GLU A 232 -15.06 27.88 -0.52
CA GLU A 232 -14.26 28.43 0.58
C GLU A 232 -13.28 27.42 1.16
N ALA A 233 -13.68 26.15 1.30
CA ALA A 233 -12.79 25.08 1.75
C ALA A 233 -11.68 24.86 0.73
N LEU A 234 -12.01 24.72 -0.55
CA LEU A 234 -11.03 24.55 -1.63
C LEU A 234 -10.07 25.74 -1.75
N ALA A 235 -10.54 26.97 -1.56
CA ALA A 235 -9.69 28.16 -1.68
C ALA A 235 -8.74 28.36 -0.48
N SER A 236 -9.08 27.84 0.70
CA SER A 236 -8.38 28.23 1.95
C SER A 236 -7.76 27.06 2.71
N PHE A 237 -8.00 25.82 2.31
CA PHE A 237 -7.52 24.62 3.00
C PHE A 237 -5.99 24.56 3.06
N ALA A 238 -5.31 24.81 1.94
CA ALA A 238 -3.84 24.79 1.85
C ALA A 238 -3.13 25.97 2.54
N ASN A 239 -3.86 27.01 2.95
CA ASN A 239 -3.23 28.24 3.48
C ASN A 239 -2.48 27.96 4.79
N GLY A 240 -1.15 28.05 4.72
CA GLY A 240 -0.25 27.87 5.87
C GLY A 240 -0.15 26.43 6.37
N ARG A 241 -0.48 25.42 5.54
CA ARG A 241 -0.48 24.00 5.93
C ARG A 241 0.10 23.11 4.84
N SER A 242 0.79 22.05 5.27
CA SER A 242 1.12 20.93 4.38
C SER A 242 -0.12 20.05 4.18
N VAL A 243 -0.48 19.80 2.93
CA VAL A 243 -1.63 18.97 2.56
C VAL A 243 -1.15 17.58 2.16
N ASN A 244 -1.62 16.56 2.89
CA ASN A 244 -1.25 15.16 2.67
C ASN A 244 -2.42 14.31 2.15
N ILE A 245 -3.58 14.94 1.94
CA ILE A 245 -4.81 14.28 1.53
C ILE A 245 -5.21 14.66 0.10
N ILE A 246 -5.74 13.70 -0.65
CA ILE A 246 -6.42 13.92 -1.93
C ILE A 246 -7.94 13.92 -1.72
N LEU A 247 -8.63 14.75 -2.50
CA LEU A 247 -10.08 14.90 -2.47
C LEU A 247 -10.71 14.26 -3.71
N MET A 248 -11.87 13.63 -3.51
CA MET A 248 -12.68 13.06 -4.57
C MET A 248 -14.16 13.25 -4.27
N SER A 249 -14.96 13.58 -5.28
CA SER A 249 -16.43 13.56 -5.13
C SER A 249 -17.03 12.24 -5.62
N VAL A 250 -18.21 11.88 -5.11
CA VAL A 250 -18.98 10.74 -5.63
C VAL A 250 -19.34 10.93 -7.11
N GLN A 251 -19.53 12.17 -7.56
CA GLN A 251 -19.73 12.48 -8.97
C GLN A 251 -18.51 12.10 -9.82
N GLU A 252 -17.30 12.42 -9.36
CA GLU A 252 -16.07 11.99 -10.03
C GLU A 252 -15.95 10.46 -10.05
N LEU A 253 -16.27 9.79 -8.95
CA LEU A 253 -16.26 8.33 -8.88
C LEU A 253 -17.25 7.71 -9.89
N ALA A 254 -18.46 8.24 -9.98
CA ALA A 254 -19.46 7.78 -10.94
C ALA A 254 -19.01 7.98 -12.40
N ILE A 255 -18.35 9.11 -12.71
CA ILE A 255 -17.78 9.35 -14.04
C ILE A 255 -16.65 8.36 -14.34
N ALA A 256 -15.74 8.11 -13.39
CA ALA A 256 -14.68 7.09 -13.56
C ALA A 256 -15.27 5.71 -13.88
N LEU A 257 -16.24 5.28 -13.08
CA LEU A 257 -16.86 3.97 -13.26
C LEU A 257 -17.58 3.87 -14.61
N SER A 258 -18.34 4.89 -15.01
CA SER A 258 -19.03 4.91 -16.31
C SER A 258 -18.09 4.93 -17.52
N ARG A 259 -16.89 5.48 -17.34
CA ARG A 259 -15.81 5.45 -18.34
C ARG A 259 -14.92 4.22 -18.23
N GLN A 260 -15.21 3.30 -17.33
CA GLN A 260 -14.41 2.09 -17.07
C GLN A 260 -12.94 2.42 -16.76
N ILE A 261 -12.71 3.51 -16.03
CA ILE A 261 -11.37 3.91 -15.60
C ILE A 261 -11.02 3.13 -14.34
N GLU A 262 -9.87 2.46 -14.39
CA GLU A 262 -9.33 1.74 -13.25
C GLU A 262 -9.16 2.65 -12.02
N ILE A 263 -9.67 2.20 -10.88
CA ILE A 263 -9.67 2.98 -9.63
C ILE A 263 -8.24 3.29 -9.17
N ASP A 264 -7.30 2.36 -9.38
CA ASP A 264 -5.89 2.57 -9.05
C ASP A 264 -5.29 3.75 -9.83
N THR A 265 -5.66 3.88 -11.10
CA THR A 265 -5.19 4.87 -12.06
C THR A 265 -5.80 6.23 -11.76
N LEU A 266 -7.10 6.27 -11.47
CA LEU A 266 -7.81 7.45 -10.99
C LEU A 266 -7.13 8.05 -9.75
N LEU A 267 -6.94 7.23 -8.72
CA LEU A 267 -6.36 7.67 -7.45
C LEU A 267 -4.90 8.11 -7.64
N TRP A 268 -4.11 7.34 -8.38
CA TRP A 268 -2.72 7.67 -8.63
C TRP A 268 -2.55 9.00 -9.39
N THR A 269 -3.46 9.32 -10.32
CA THR A 269 -3.46 10.59 -11.04
C THR A 269 -3.67 11.77 -10.09
N LYS A 270 -4.61 11.66 -9.14
CA LYS A 270 -4.83 12.67 -8.09
C LYS A 270 -3.63 12.80 -7.15
N VAL A 271 -3.01 11.68 -6.78
CA VAL A 271 -1.79 11.67 -5.95
C VAL A 271 -0.65 12.41 -6.65
N ARG A 272 -0.47 12.21 -7.96
CA ARG A 272 0.53 12.95 -8.74
C ARG A 272 0.23 14.44 -8.80
N ALA A 273 -1.02 14.83 -9.04
CA ALA A 273 -1.42 16.24 -9.06
C ALA A 273 -1.13 16.95 -7.73
N LEU A 274 -1.39 16.28 -6.60
CA LEU A 274 -1.02 16.78 -5.27
C LEU A 274 0.50 16.90 -5.11
N ALA A 275 1.25 15.86 -5.47
CA ALA A 275 2.70 15.83 -5.28
C ALA A 275 3.46 16.81 -6.20
N GLU A 276 2.99 16.99 -7.43
CA GLU A 276 3.66 17.78 -8.47
C GLU A 276 3.23 19.26 -8.45
N CYS A 277 1.95 19.53 -8.17
CA CYS A 277 1.37 20.87 -8.30
C CYS A 277 0.69 21.39 -7.01
N GLY A 278 0.63 20.59 -5.95
CA GLY A 278 -0.13 20.92 -4.74
C GLY A 278 -1.65 20.86 -4.94
N GLU A 279 -2.13 20.28 -6.05
CA GLU A 279 -3.55 20.25 -6.40
C GLU A 279 -4.25 19.06 -5.71
N PHE A 280 -4.74 19.28 -4.49
CA PHE A 280 -5.42 18.26 -3.67
C PHE A 280 -6.82 17.88 -4.18
N TYR A 281 -7.46 18.72 -5.01
CA TYR A 281 -8.74 18.42 -5.66
C TYR A 281 -8.63 18.55 -7.18
N LYS A 282 -7.93 17.60 -7.81
CA LYS A 282 -7.79 17.53 -9.26
C LYS A 282 -9.01 16.85 -9.89
N SER A 283 -9.75 17.55 -10.75
CA SER A 283 -10.67 16.87 -11.67
C SER A 283 -9.87 16.12 -12.73
N VAL A 284 -10.05 14.80 -12.79
CA VAL A 284 -9.39 13.96 -13.81
C VAL A 284 -10.21 13.85 -15.10
N PHE A 285 -11.35 14.56 -15.18
CA PHE A 285 -12.27 14.52 -16.32
C PHE A 285 -12.41 15.88 -17.02
N GLY A 286 -11.65 16.89 -16.56
CA GLY A 286 -11.55 18.21 -17.18
C GLY A 286 -10.67 18.19 -18.44
N MET A 287 -11.18 18.90 -19.46
CA MET A 287 -10.70 19.10 -20.84
C MET A 287 -9.19 18.97 -21.10
#